data_AF-F3Z239-F1
#
_entry.id   AF-F3Z239-F1
#
_cell.length_a   1.000
_cell.length_b   1.000
_cell.length_c   1.000
_cell.angle_alpha   90.00
_cell.angle_beta   90.00
_cell.angle_gamma   90.00
#
_symmetry.space_group_name_H-M   'P 1'
#
loop_
_entity.id
_entity.type
_entity.pdbx_description
1 polymer ?
#
loop_
_entity_poly.entity_id
_entity_poly.type
_entity_poly.pdbx_seq_one_letter_code
_entity_poly.pdbx_strand_id
1 'polypeptide(L)'
;MTPPALLQNTMLSCVVELPHDFRADDVLAFHGRDSAQIAEYTDAQTFMKGLMWSGLAACLTIRFHARHADVELKIDKSPIDSAPLDRMEPNASSDANETAELRRMAVRMLGLTQQIDDFERTYRAHPQLGPLIAGHPGLRVPLTASPFEALAWAITGQQISLGVAISLRRKMILAAGVRHSSGLACHPDAQRLSRLTEADLRQAGFSQAKAQTLMILCHLISEHRLPLDAWVDALPVDTIREQLLAIRGIGPWTVEYTLLRGFGWLDGSLHGDAAVRRSLQALLGCTEKLTSEQTKQWLAPFSPWRALVAAHLWAALGVKGA
;
A
#
# COMPACT_ATOMS: atom_id res chain seq x y z
N MET A 1 28.05 -8.13 34.10
CA MET A 1 26.99 -7.99 33.08
C MET A 1 27.36 -6.80 32.21
N THR A 2 27.90 -7.07 31.03
CA THR A 2 28.24 -6.05 30.03
C THR A 2 26.92 -5.54 29.44
N PRO A 3 26.70 -4.21 29.30
CA PRO A 3 25.53 -3.71 28.60
C PRO A 3 25.54 -4.28 27.16
N PRO A 4 24.38 -4.67 26.61
CA PRO A 4 24.33 -5.13 25.22
C PRO A 4 24.89 -4.00 24.34
N ALA A 5 25.82 -4.35 23.45
CA ALA A 5 26.38 -3.42 22.50
C ALA A 5 25.22 -2.73 21.76
N LEU A 6 25.14 -1.40 21.85
CA LEU A 6 24.18 -0.61 21.11
C LEU A 6 24.44 -0.88 19.62
N LEU A 7 23.59 -1.69 19.00
CA LEU A 7 23.54 -1.84 17.55
C LEU A 7 23.28 -0.43 17.00
N GLN A 8 24.30 0.18 16.40
CA GLN A 8 24.13 1.49 15.76
C GLN A 8 23.26 1.29 14.52
N ASN A 9 22.00 1.70 14.59
CA ASN A 9 21.06 1.67 13.47
C ASN A 9 21.46 2.66 12.38
N THR A 10 21.21 2.31 11.11
CA THR A 10 21.32 3.27 10.00
C THR A 10 20.05 4.13 9.99
N MET A 11 20.21 5.44 9.74
CA MET A 11 19.09 6.38 9.67
C MET A 11 19.16 7.16 8.37
N LEU A 12 18.12 7.02 7.54
CA LEU A 12 17.91 7.82 6.34
C LEU A 12 16.83 8.86 6.64
N SER A 13 16.95 10.04 6.03
CA SER A 13 15.93 11.08 6.18
C SER A 13 15.79 11.96 4.95
N CYS A 14 14.57 12.44 4.71
CA CYS A 14 14.30 13.44 3.68
C CYS A 14 13.06 14.26 4.05
N VAL A 15 12.89 15.41 3.38
CA VAL A 15 11.69 16.25 3.49
C VAL A 15 10.92 16.17 2.18
N VAL A 16 9.60 16.02 2.29
CA VAL A 16 8.67 16.00 1.16
C VAL A 16 7.75 17.21 1.25
N GLU A 17 7.76 18.07 0.24
CA GLU A 17 6.85 19.21 0.15
C GLU A 17 5.40 18.75 -0.04
N LEU A 18 4.47 19.41 0.65
CA LEU A 18 3.05 19.13 0.60
C LEU A 18 2.29 20.30 -0.04
N PRO A 19 1.37 20.02 -0.99
CA PRO A 19 0.40 20.99 -1.48
C PRO A 19 -0.43 21.59 -0.34
N HIS A 20 -0.91 22.81 -0.53
CA HIS A 20 -1.74 23.52 0.46
C HIS A 20 -3.06 22.80 0.81
N ASP A 21 -3.56 22.01 -0.12
CA ASP A 21 -4.77 21.20 -0.10
C ASP A 21 -4.48 19.76 0.37
N PHE A 22 -3.25 19.46 0.80
CA PHE A 22 -2.88 18.11 1.20
C PHE A 22 -3.63 17.65 2.46
N ARG A 23 -4.15 16.43 2.41
CA ARG A 23 -5.03 15.85 3.43
C ARG A 23 -4.28 14.79 4.23
N ALA A 24 -3.47 15.22 5.20
CA ALA A 24 -2.72 14.31 6.06
C ALA A 24 -3.62 13.29 6.79
N ASP A 25 -4.82 13.73 7.20
CA ASP A 25 -5.82 12.89 7.85
C ASP A 25 -6.23 11.66 7.03
N ASP A 26 -6.23 11.74 5.69
CA ASP A 26 -6.58 10.60 4.85
C ASP A 26 -5.48 9.52 4.91
N VAL A 27 -4.20 9.93 4.96
CA VAL A 27 -3.05 9.03 5.13
C VAL A 27 -3.05 8.42 6.53
N LEU A 28 -3.25 9.24 7.56
CA LEU A 28 -3.36 8.80 8.96
C LEU A 28 -4.53 7.82 9.13
N ALA A 29 -5.68 8.09 8.53
CA ALA A 29 -6.84 7.19 8.58
C ALA A 29 -6.58 5.87 7.83
N PHE A 30 -5.90 5.90 6.69
CA PHE A 30 -5.56 4.69 5.92
C PHE A 30 -4.59 3.79 6.69
N HIS A 31 -3.56 4.36 7.32
CA HIS A 31 -2.59 3.57 8.08
C HIS A 31 -3.04 3.24 9.50
N GLY A 32 -3.94 4.04 10.09
CA GLY A 32 -4.52 3.84 11.42
C GLY A 32 -5.71 2.87 11.48
N ARG A 33 -6.00 2.12 10.40
CA ARG A 33 -7.14 1.20 10.34
C ARG A 33 -7.04 0.01 11.31
N ASP A 34 -5.83 -0.41 11.64
CA ASP A 34 -5.62 -1.46 12.62
C ASP A 34 -5.51 -0.87 14.03
N SER A 35 -6.60 -0.95 14.80
CA SER A 35 -6.65 -0.45 16.17
C SER A 35 -5.68 -1.15 17.13
N ALA A 36 -5.11 -2.30 16.76
CA ALA A 36 -4.09 -2.98 17.57
C ALA A 36 -2.69 -2.37 17.40
N GLN A 37 -2.50 -1.55 16.37
CA GLN A 37 -1.27 -0.78 16.10
C GLN A 37 0.04 -1.60 16.20
N ILE A 38 0.01 -2.86 15.74
CA ILE A 38 1.17 -3.76 15.91
C ILE A 38 2.30 -3.51 14.91
N ALA A 39 1.96 -3.01 13.73
CA ALA A 39 2.85 -2.85 12.58
C ALA A 39 2.81 -1.42 12.05
N GLU A 40 1.70 -0.73 12.29
CA GLU A 40 1.54 0.70 12.08
C GLU A 40 1.13 1.35 13.39
N TYR A 41 1.62 2.56 13.63
CA TYR A 41 1.17 3.43 14.70
C TYR A 41 0.80 4.78 14.09
N THR A 42 -0.30 5.37 14.54
CA THR A 42 -0.70 6.73 14.14
C THR A 42 -1.11 7.54 15.35
N ASP A 43 -0.72 8.80 15.35
CA ASP A 43 -1.26 9.84 16.22
C ASP A 43 -1.85 10.99 15.37
N ALA A 44 -2.03 12.18 15.93
CA ALA A 44 -2.63 13.33 15.24
C ALA A 44 -1.81 13.86 14.06
N GLN A 45 -0.49 13.65 14.03
CA GLN A 45 0.42 14.22 13.02
C GLN A 45 1.50 13.24 12.55
N THR A 46 1.61 12.07 13.17
CA THR A 46 2.66 11.11 12.90
C THR A 46 2.06 9.79 12.46
N PHE A 47 2.67 9.22 11.43
CA PHE A 47 2.48 7.83 11.03
C PHE A 47 3.81 7.09 11.09
N MET A 48 3.83 5.95 11.79
CA MET A 48 4.96 5.03 11.84
C MET A 48 4.57 3.68 11.26
N LYS A 49 5.50 3.01 10.58
CA LYS A 49 5.31 1.68 10.01
C LYS A 49 6.56 0.82 10.09
N GLY A 50 6.39 -0.39 10.62
CA GLY A 50 7.36 -1.46 10.48
C GLY A 50 7.29 -2.06 9.07
N LEU A 51 8.43 -2.15 8.39
CA LEU A 51 8.56 -2.75 7.07
C LEU A 51 9.94 -3.42 6.90
N MET A 52 10.10 -4.17 5.82
CA MET A 52 11.40 -4.68 5.39
C MET A 52 12.03 -3.68 4.41
N TRP A 53 13.29 -3.32 4.62
CA TRP A 53 14.09 -2.49 3.72
C TRP A 53 15.36 -3.24 3.36
N SER A 54 15.52 -3.59 2.08
CA SER A 54 16.67 -4.38 1.59
C SER A 54 16.96 -5.64 2.43
N GLY A 55 15.91 -6.34 2.86
CA GLY A 55 15.99 -7.56 3.68
C GLY A 55 16.21 -7.33 5.18
N LEU A 56 16.31 -6.08 5.64
CA LEU A 56 16.47 -5.70 7.05
C LEU A 56 15.18 -5.14 7.64
N ALA A 57 15.00 -5.30 8.96
CA ALA A 57 13.88 -4.69 9.67
C ALA A 57 14.08 -3.17 9.71
N ALA A 58 13.04 -2.42 9.33
CA ALA A 58 13.07 -0.97 9.35
C ALA A 58 11.77 -0.37 9.89
N CYS A 59 11.86 0.85 10.41
CA CYS A 59 10.73 1.65 10.83
C CYS A 59 10.73 2.98 10.06
N LEU A 60 9.71 3.14 9.21
CA LEU A 60 9.37 4.39 8.56
C LEU A 60 8.61 5.27 9.54
N THR A 61 8.97 6.53 9.62
CA THR A 61 8.23 7.58 10.34
C THR A 61 7.99 8.74 9.38
N ILE A 62 6.73 9.17 9.26
CA ILE A 62 6.32 10.37 8.53
C ILE A 62 5.64 11.30 9.53
N ARG A 63 6.18 12.51 9.70
CA ARG A 63 5.61 13.57 10.54
C ARG A 63 5.06 14.68 9.64
N PHE A 64 3.79 14.98 9.77
CA PHE A 64 3.10 15.95 8.93
C PHE A 64 3.16 17.36 9.53
N HIS A 65 3.53 18.32 8.70
CA HIS A 65 3.44 19.75 8.97
C HIS A 65 2.51 20.41 7.94
N ALA A 66 2.26 21.71 8.10
CA ALA A 66 1.31 22.43 7.25
C ALA A 66 1.67 22.40 5.75
N ARG A 67 2.96 22.36 5.40
CA ARG A 67 3.45 22.48 4.00
C ARG A 67 4.51 21.46 3.62
N HIS A 68 4.89 20.58 4.53
CA HIS A 68 5.87 19.53 4.26
C HIS A 68 5.64 18.34 5.21
N ALA A 69 6.28 17.21 4.91
CA ALA A 69 6.40 16.08 5.80
C ALA A 69 7.87 15.71 6.00
N ASP A 70 8.25 15.48 7.26
CA ASP A 70 9.54 14.91 7.60
C ASP A 70 9.45 13.38 7.50
N VAL A 71 10.33 12.79 6.72
CA VAL A 71 10.38 11.34 6.48
C VAL A 71 11.69 10.80 7.02
N GLU A 72 11.60 9.78 7.87
CA GLU A 72 12.72 9.14 8.53
C GLU A 72 12.59 7.62 8.41
N LEU A 73 13.67 6.93 8.08
CA LEU A 73 13.73 5.47 8.05
C LEU A 73 14.89 5.00 8.94
N LYS A 74 14.55 4.32 10.03
CA LYS A 74 15.54 3.63 10.88
C LYS A 74 15.63 2.18 10.44
N ILE A 75 16.85 1.70 10.21
CA ILE A 75 17.12 0.34 9.73
C ILE A 75 17.99 -0.36 10.78
N ASP A 76 17.53 -1.49 11.28
CA ASP A 76 18.30 -2.32 12.20
C ASP A 76 19.45 -3.01 11.44
N LYS A 77 20.60 -3.15 12.11
CA LYS A 77 21.71 -3.96 11.57
C LYS A 77 21.35 -5.45 11.53
N SER A 78 21.88 -6.18 10.56
CA SER A 78 21.72 -7.63 10.49
C SER A 78 22.30 -8.30 11.74
N PRO A 79 21.60 -9.26 12.39
CA PRO A 79 22.18 -10.08 13.44
C PRO A 79 23.42 -10.89 12.98
N ILE A 80 23.64 -11.01 11.66
CA ILE A 80 24.70 -11.80 11.05
C ILE A 80 26.00 -10.98 10.85
N ASP A 81 26.00 -9.67 11.11
CA ASP A 81 27.19 -8.81 10.96
C ASP A 81 28.23 -8.96 12.09
N SER A 82 28.35 -10.15 12.70
CA SER A 82 29.48 -10.54 13.56
C SER A 82 30.55 -11.38 12.83
N ALA A 83 30.39 -11.63 11.52
CA ALA A 83 31.44 -12.20 10.68
C ALA A 83 31.91 -11.14 9.66
N PRO A 84 33.23 -10.93 9.47
CA PRO A 84 33.74 -9.97 8.52
C PRO A 84 33.53 -10.50 7.11
N LEU A 85 32.39 -10.19 6.52
CA LEU A 85 32.26 -10.13 5.06
C LEU A 85 32.80 -8.75 4.67
N ASP A 86 33.69 -8.72 3.68
CA ASP A 86 34.15 -7.52 2.97
C ASP A 86 32.93 -6.74 2.43
N ARG A 87 32.22 -6.02 3.30
CA ARG A 87 31.35 -4.93 2.90
C ARG A 87 32.26 -3.74 2.71
N MET A 88 32.39 -3.31 1.46
CA MET A 88 32.80 -1.95 1.13
C MET A 88 32.15 -1.01 2.13
N GLU A 89 32.95 -0.14 2.75
CA GLU A 89 32.43 0.90 3.63
C GLU A 89 31.23 1.61 2.97
N PRO A 90 30.19 1.98 3.74
CA PRO A 90 29.08 2.76 3.21
C PRO A 90 29.68 4.01 2.54
N ASN A 91 29.66 4.02 1.20
CA ASN A 91 30.13 5.16 0.45
C ASN A 91 29.00 6.19 0.39
N ALA A 92 29.34 7.48 0.40
CA ALA A 92 28.34 8.56 0.38
C ALA A 92 27.37 8.48 -0.82
N SER A 93 27.74 7.79 -1.90
CA SER A 93 26.87 7.53 -3.05
C SER A 93 25.78 6.48 -2.78
N SER A 94 26.02 5.50 -1.90
CA SER A 94 25.03 4.49 -1.50
C SER A 94 23.94 5.13 -0.65
N ASP A 95 24.33 5.89 0.38
CA ASP A 95 23.40 6.59 1.27
C ASP A 95 22.55 7.62 0.51
N ALA A 96 23.14 8.32 -0.48
CA ALA A 96 22.42 9.25 -1.33
C ALA A 96 21.37 8.54 -2.20
N ASN A 97 21.70 7.37 -2.76
CA ASN A 97 20.77 6.57 -3.56
C ASN A 97 19.63 6.01 -2.70
N GLU A 98 19.93 5.48 -1.51
CA GLU A 98 18.92 4.97 -0.58
C GLU A 98 18.01 6.09 -0.05
N THR A 99 18.57 7.27 0.24
CA THR A 99 17.78 8.45 0.62
C THR A 99 16.85 8.91 -0.51
N ALA A 100 17.32 8.85 -1.76
CA ALA A 100 16.48 9.14 -2.92
C ALA A 100 15.37 8.09 -3.09
N GLU A 101 15.65 6.81 -2.82
CA GLU A 101 14.65 5.74 -2.81
C GLU A 101 13.60 5.92 -1.72
N LEU A 102 14.02 6.25 -0.49
CA LEU A 102 13.13 6.60 0.61
C LEU A 102 12.21 7.76 0.20
N ARG A 103 12.77 8.82 -0.42
CA ARG A 103 11.98 9.95 -0.89
C ARG A 103 10.96 9.54 -1.95
N ARG A 104 11.36 8.72 -2.93
CA ARG A 104 10.44 8.20 -3.97
C ARG A 104 9.31 7.37 -3.36
N MET A 105 9.62 6.49 -2.41
CA MET A 105 8.63 5.70 -1.68
C MET A 105 7.65 6.62 -0.93
N ALA A 106 8.15 7.61 -0.18
CA ALA A 106 7.31 8.53 0.57
C ALA A 106 6.40 9.37 -0.34
N VAL A 107 6.93 9.97 -1.40
CA VAL A 107 6.14 10.74 -2.39
C VAL A 107 5.00 9.88 -2.96
N ARG A 108 5.27 8.62 -3.28
CA ARG A 108 4.25 7.65 -3.73
C ARG A 108 3.23 7.34 -2.64
N MET A 109 3.66 6.97 -1.44
CA MET A 109 2.77 6.64 -0.32
C MET A 109 1.81 7.79 0.01
N LEU A 110 2.27 9.03 -0.12
CA LEU A 110 1.47 10.25 0.07
C LEU A 110 0.58 10.59 -1.13
N GLY A 111 0.64 9.83 -2.23
CA GLY A 111 -0.17 10.04 -3.43
C GLY A 111 0.20 11.30 -4.21
N LEU A 112 1.39 11.86 -4.01
CA LEU A 112 1.82 13.13 -4.59
C LEU A 112 2.17 13.04 -6.09
N THR A 113 2.19 11.83 -6.66
CA THR A 113 2.34 11.60 -8.10
C THR A 113 1.00 11.66 -8.87
N GLN A 114 -0.12 11.81 -8.15
CA GLN A 114 -1.46 11.75 -8.73
C GLN A 114 -1.89 13.12 -9.28
N GLN A 115 -2.28 13.14 -10.56
CA GLN A 115 -2.74 14.35 -11.26
C GLN A 115 -4.20 14.69 -10.89
N ILE A 116 -4.45 14.93 -9.60
CA ILE A 116 -5.81 15.17 -9.10
C ILE A 116 -6.37 16.53 -9.55
N ASP A 117 -5.51 17.54 -9.75
CA ASP A 117 -5.94 18.88 -10.15
C ASP A 117 -6.58 18.86 -11.55
N ASP A 118 -6.04 18.03 -12.45
CA ASP A 118 -6.59 17.83 -13.79
C ASP A 118 -7.94 17.11 -13.75
N PHE A 119 -8.06 16.10 -12.88
CA PHE A 119 -9.33 15.40 -12.65
C PHE A 119 -10.39 16.35 -12.10
N GLU A 120 -10.07 17.10 -11.04
CA GLU A 120 -11.02 18.03 -10.42
C GLU A 120 -11.41 19.15 -11.37
N ARG A 121 -10.46 19.74 -12.10
CA ARG A 121 -10.75 20.77 -13.10
C ARG A 121 -11.70 20.25 -14.19
N THR A 122 -11.54 19.01 -14.60
CA THR A 122 -12.37 18.36 -15.62
C THR A 122 -13.78 18.06 -15.12
N TYR A 123 -13.92 17.54 -13.89
CA TYR A 123 -15.20 16.99 -13.41
C TYR A 123 -15.90 17.78 -12.31
N ARG A 124 -15.35 18.89 -11.82
CA ARG A 124 -15.98 19.74 -10.78
C ARG A 124 -17.39 20.21 -11.12
N ALA A 125 -17.72 20.38 -12.41
CA ALA A 125 -19.04 20.78 -12.88
C ALA A 125 -19.93 19.61 -13.32
N HIS A 126 -19.43 18.37 -13.25
CA HIS A 126 -20.21 17.19 -13.62
C HIS A 126 -21.36 16.97 -12.62
N PRO A 127 -22.59 16.70 -13.06
CA PRO A 127 -23.76 16.64 -12.17
C PRO A 127 -23.63 15.58 -11.06
N GLN A 128 -22.96 14.45 -11.35
CA GLN A 128 -22.74 13.37 -10.38
C GLN A 128 -21.37 13.44 -9.66
N LEU A 129 -20.25 13.72 -10.36
CA LEU A 129 -18.93 13.77 -9.74
C LEU A 129 -18.64 15.10 -9.03
N GLY A 130 -19.20 16.23 -9.49
CA GLY A 130 -19.02 17.54 -8.87
C GLY A 130 -19.34 17.53 -7.37
N PRO A 131 -20.49 16.98 -6.94
CA PRO A 131 -20.79 16.79 -5.51
C PRO A 131 -19.81 15.87 -4.77
N LEU A 132 -19.32 14.79 -5.40
CA LEU A 132 -18.34 13.89 -4.80
C LEU A 132 -16.98 14.57 -4.58
N ILE A 133 -16.56 15.38 -5.55
CA ILE A 133 -15.34 16.19 -5.49
C ILE A 133 -15.50 17.28 -4.42
N ALA A 134 -16.62 18.00 -4.43
CA ALA A 134 -16.88 19.05 -3.45
C ALA A 134 -16.93 18.54 -2.00
N GLY A 135 -17.33 17.28 -1.79
CA GLY A 135 -17.29 16.64 -0.47
C GLY A 135 -15.88 16.28 0.00
N HIS A 136 -14.95 16.04 -0.92
CA HIS A 136 -13.57 15.62 -0.63
C HIS A 136 -12.57 16.28 -1.60
N PRO A 137 -12.44 17.61 -1.61
CA PRO A 137 -11.51 18.30 -2.50
C PRO A 137 -10.07 17.95 -2.09
N GLY A 138 -9.18 17.79 -3.06
CA GLY A 138 -7.78 17.42 -2.84
C GLY A 138 -7.57 15.92 -2.55
N LEU A 139 -8.60 15.07 -2.75
CA LEU A 139 -8.53 13.64 -2.44
C LEU A 139 -7.43 12.96 -3.26
N ARG A 140 -6.46 12.38 -2.57
CA ARG A 140 -5.42 11.51 -3.13
C ARG A 140 -5.62 10.11 -2.55
N VAL A 141 -5.14 9.11 -3.27
CA VAL A 141 -5.17 7.71 -2.82
C VAL A 141 -3.83 7.38 -2.15
N PRO A 142 -3.75 7.12 -0.84
CA PRO A 142 -2.49 6.67 -0.23
C PRO A 142 -2.00 5.35 -0.83
N LEU A 143 -0.73 5.25 -1.20
CA LEU A 143 -0.15 3.99 -1.71
C LEU A 143 0.45 3.16 -0.56
N THR A 144 0.63 1.86 -0.79
CA THR A 144 1.45 1.02 0.10
C THR A 144 2.94 1.29 -0.10
N ALA A 145 3.77 0.84 0.84
CA ALA A 145 5.22 1.04 0.76
C ALA A 145 5.81 0.39 -0.51
N SER A 146 5.37 -0.83 -0.83
CA SER A 146 5.75 -1.56 -2.06
C SER A 146 4.54 -2.11 -2.81
N PRO A 147 4.65 -2.40 -4.12
CA PRO A 147 3.60 -3.10 -4.86
C PRO A 147 3.37 -4.53 -4.34
N PHE A 148 4.39 -5.19 -3.78
CA PHE A 148 4.21 -6.47 -3.10
C PHE A 148 3.23 -6.36 -1.92
N GLU A 149 3.36 -5.33 -1.08
CA GLU A 149 2.43 -5.10 0.03
C GLU A 149 1.00 -4.88 -0.47
N ALA A 150 0.80 -4.09 -1.54
CA ALA A 150 -0.51 -3.90 -2.15
C ALA A 150 -1.12 -5.22 -2.64
N LEU A 151 -0.32 -6.05 -3.32
CA LEU A 151 -0.77 -7.32 -3.86
C LEU A 151 -1.09 -8.35 -2.77
N ALA A 152 -0.21 -8.47 -1.76
CA ALA A 152 -0.44 -9.34 -0.60
C ALA A 152 -1.70 -8.91 0.18
N TRP A 153 -1.92 -7.61 0.35
CA TRP A 153 -3.15 -7.08 0.93
C TRP A 153 -4.39 -7.40 0.09
N ALA A 154 -4.33 -7.19 -1.23
CA ALA A 154 -5.44 -7.48 -2.13
C ALA A 154 -5.83 -8.97 -2.07
N ILE A 155 -4.86 -9.89 -2.10
CA ILE A 155 -5.09 -11.35 -1.92
C ILE A 155 -5.71 -11.65 -0.55
N THR A 156 -5.17 -11.04 0.51
CA THR A 156 -5.67 -11.20 1.88
C THR A 156 -7.14 -10.79 1.97
N GLY A 157 -7.51 -9.65 1.38
CA GLY A 157 -8.84 -9.04 1.46
C GLY A 157 -9.93 -9.64 0.56
N GLN A 158 -9.60 -10.58 -0.33
CA GLN A 158 -10.59 -11.12 -1.28
C GLN A 158 -11.81 -11.72 -0.57
N GLN A 159 -13.01 -11.31 -1.00
CA GLN A 159 -14.30 -11.90 -0.61
C GLN A 159 -14.58 -11.90 0.90
N ILE A 160 -13.96 -10.99 1.66
CA ILE A 160 -14.15 -10.86 3.11
C ILE A 160 -14.36 -9.38 3.49
N SER A 161 -14.84 -9.13 4.71
CA SER A 161 -14.94 -7.76 5.22
C SER A 161 -13.58 -7.17 5.55
N LEU A 162 -13.49 -5.83 5.56
CA LEU A 162 -12.28 -5.10 5.91
C LEU A 162 -11.72 -5.50 7.28
N GLY A 163 -12.58 -5.64 8.30
CA GLY A 163 -12.15 -6.05 9.65
C GLY A 163 -11.52 -7.44 9.69
N VAL A 164 -12.03 -8.39 8.90
CA VAL A 164 -11.43 -9.73 8.78
C VAL A 164 -10.10 -9.64 8.04
N ALA A 165 -10.01 -8.84 6.96
CA ALA A 165 -8.77 -8.65 6.22
C ALA A 165 -7.66 -8.04 7.09
N ILE A 166 -7.98 -7.02 7.90
CA ILE A 166 -7.07 -6.42 8.88
C ILE A 166 -6.57 -7.47 9.87
N SER A 167 -7.47 -8.31 10.42
CA SER A 167 -7.12 -9.38 11.35
C SER A 167 -6.19 -10.43 10.73
N LEU A 168 -6.47 -10.88 9.50
CA LEU A 168 -5.62 -11.82 8.77
C LEU A 168 -4.23 -11.22 8.48
N ARG A 169 -4.19 -9.97 8.00
CA ARG A 169 -2.93 -9.24 7.79
C ARG A 169 -2.11 -9.20 9.08
N ARG A 170 -2.74 -8.83 10.19
CA ARG A 170 -2.09 -8.78 11.51
C ARG A 170 -1.44 -10.12 11.88
N LYS A 171 -2.19 -11.21 11.75
CA LYS A 171 -1.73 -12.56 12.09
C LYS A 171 -0.60 -13.03 11.15
N MET A 172 -0.68 -12.73 9.85
CA MET A 172 0.40 -12.98 8.89
C MET A 172 1.69 -12.25 9.28
N ILE A 173 1.60 -10.95 9.64
CA ILE A 173 2.76 -10.16 10.07
C ILE A 173 3.39 -10.76 11.34
N LEU A 174 2.56 -11.13 12.32
CA LEU A 174 3.05 -11.76 13.55
C LEU A 174 3.69 -13.13 13.29
N ALA A 175 3.12 -13.94 12.40
CA ALA A 175 3.68 -15.23 12.00
C ALA A 175 5.03 -15.08 11.29
N ALA A 176 5.21 -14.05 10.45
CA ALA A 176 6.48 -13.76 9.79
C ALA A 176 7.62 -13.36 10.78
N GLY A 177 7.27 -12.96 12.00
CA GLY A 177 8.19 -12.89 13.13
C GLY A 177 9.35 -11.92 12.96
N VAL A 178 9.16 -10.80 12.26
CA VAL A 178 10.13 -9.70 12.21
C VAL A 178 9.62 -8.55 13.06
N ARG A 179 10.48 -8.04 13.95
CA ARG A 179 10.24 -6.80 14.67
C ARG A 179 11.44 -5.89 14.50
N HIS A 180 11.16 -4.61 14.30
CA HIS A 180 12.15 -3.56 14.38
C HIS A 180 12.43 -3.22 15.85
N SER A 181 13.61 -2.66 16.15
CA SER A 181 14.03 -2.20 17.49
C SER A 181 13.07 -1.19 18.14
N SER A 182 12.21 -0.52 17.36
CA SER A 182 11.12 0.32 17.89
C SER A 182 9.98 -0.45 18.54
N GLY A 183 9.95 -1.78 18.40
CA GLY A 183 8.88 -2.66 18.89
C GLY A 183 7.79 -2.98 17.85
N LEU A 184 7.69 -2.20 16.77
CA LEU A 184 6.74 -2.47 15.68
C LEU A 184 7.11 -3.76 14.94
N ALA A 185 6.10 -4.57 14.64
CA ALA A 185 6.26 -5.71 13.75
C ALA A 185 6.39 -5.21 12.30
N CYS A 186 7.29 -5.81 11.53
CA CYS A 186 7.51 -5.41 10.14
C CYS A 186 6.57 -6.17 9.21
N HIS A 187 5.89 -5.46 8.31
CA HIS A 187 5.23 -6.13 7.19
C HIS A 187 6.29 -6.92 6.40
N PRO A 188 6.13 -8.24 6.21
CA PRO A 188 7.14 -9.04 5.54
C PRO A 188 7.27 -8.62 4.07
N ASP A 189 8.48 -8.73 3.52
CA ASP A 189 8.69 -8.80 2.07
C ASP A 189 8.42 -10.23 1.56
N ALA A 190 8.56 -10.43 0.25
CA ALA A 190 8.34 -11.74 -0.36
C ALA A 190 9.29 -12.81 0.19
N GLN A 191 10.56 -12.47 0.44
CA GLN A 191 11.57 -13.39 0.97
C GLN A 191 11.25 -13.82 2.40
N ARG A 192 10.73 -12.91 3.23
CA ARG A 192 10.35 -13.24 4.60
C ARG A 192 9.06 -14.04 4.63
N LEU A 193 8.08 -13.65 3.81
CA LEU A 193 6.81 -14.36 3.73
C LEU A 193 6.98 -15.79 3.20
N SER A 194 7.93 -16.03 2.28
CA SER A 194 8.24 -17.36 1.75
C SER A 194 8.79 -18.35 2.79
N ARG A 195 9.17 -17.88 3.99
CA ARG A 195 9.59 -18.74 5.10
C ARG A 195 8.41 -19.36 5.84
N LEU A 196 7.20 -18.86 5.63
CA LEU A 196 5.98 -19.44 6.17
C LEU A 196 5.51 -20.59 5.27
N THR A 197 5.06 -21.66 5.90
CA THR A 197 4.40 -22.78 5.22
C THR A 197 2.92 -22.47 4.96
N GLU A 198 2.28 -23.29 4.11
CA GLU A 198 0.82 -23.23 3.97
C GLU A 198 0.14 -23.40 5.33
N ALA A 199 0.64 -24.30 6.18
CA ALA A 199 0.09 -24.56 7.51
C ALA A 199 0.16 -23.32 8.42
N ASP A 200 1.26 -22.56 8.39
CA ASP A 200 1.40 -21.33 9.17
C ASP A 200 0.37 -20.27 8.74
N LEU A 201 0.18 -20.09 7.43
CA LEU A 201 -0.83 -19.16 6.89
C LEU A 201 -2.25 -19.63 7.22
N ARG A 202 -2.51 -20.93 7.18
CA ARG A 202 -3.80 -21.52 7.58
C ARG A 202 -4.07 -21.29 9.07
N GLN A 203 -3.05 -21.44 9.92
CA GLN A 203 -3.12 -21.13 11.35
C GLN A 203 -3.36 -19.63 11.60
N ALA A 204 -2.83 -18.76 10.75
CA ALA A 204 -3.12 -17.32 10.73
C ALA A 204 -4.55 -16.99 10.22
N GLY A 205 -5.32 -17.99 9.77
CA GLY A 205 -6.72 -17.85 9.36
C GLY A 205 -6.96 -17.70 7.86
N PHE A 206 -5.93 -17.89 7.02
CA PHE A 206 -6.09 -17.85 5.58
C PHE A 206 -6.84 -19.08 5.06
N SER A 207 -7.59 -18.91 3.96
CA SER A 207 -8.08 -20.08 3.21
C SER A 207 -6.92 -20.77 2.51
N GLN A 208 -7.08 -22.06 2.18
CA GLN A 208 -6.10 -22.79 1.38
C GLN A 208 -5.77 -22.07 0.07
N ALA A 209 -6.80 -21.61 -0.66
CA ALA A 209 -6.61 -20.88 -1.91
C ALA A 209 -5.76 -19.61 -1.72
N LYS A 210 -6.03 -18.80 -0.69
CA LYS A 210 -5.25 -17.57 -0.44
C LYS A 210 -3.81 -17.87 -0.02
N ALA A 211 -3.62 -18.88 0.84
CA ALA A 211 -2.27 -19.30 1.25
C ALA A 211 -1.46 -19.77 0.04
N GLN A 212 -2.04 -20.59 -0.82
CA GLN A 212 -1.40 -21.06 -2.06
C GLN A 212 -1.08 -19.91 -3.02
N THR A 213 -1.98 -18.96 -3.23
CA THR A 213 -1.71 -17.79 -4.07
C THR A 213 -0.56 -16.94 -3.50
N LEU A 214 -0.48 -16.72 -2.19
CA LEU A 214 0.64 -16.00 -1.57
C LEU A 214 1.97 -16.75 -1.74
N MET A 215 1.97 -18.07 -1.57
CA MET A 215 3.17 -18.89 -1.78
C MET A 215 3.65 -18.86 -3.25
N ILE A 216 2.73 -18.99 -4.21
CA ILE A 216 3.04 -18.87 -5.64
C ILE A 216 3.64 -17.50 -5.94
N LEU A 217 3.04 -16.43 -5.40
CA LEU A 217 3.54 -15.07 -5.56
C LEU A 217 4.98 -14.94 -5.02
N CYS A 218 5.23 -15.40 -3.79
CA CYS A 218 6.56 -15.32 -3.20
C CYS A 218 7.60 -16.12 -4.00
N HIS A 219 7.22 -17.30 -4.51
CA HIS A 219 8.08 -18.12 -5.36
C HIS A 219 8.45 -17.40 -6.67
N LEU A 220 7.47 -16.84 -7.39
CA LEU A 220 7.71 -16.11 -8.63
C LEU A 220 8.60 -14.86 -8.43
N ILE A 221 8.47 -14.18 -7.29
CA ILE A 221 9.34 -13.05 -6.93
C ILE A 221 10.77 -13.57 -6.63
N SER A 222 10.90 -14.68 -5.90
CA SER A 222 12.21 -15.26 -5.58
C SER A 222 12.98 -15.77 -6.82
N GLU A 223 12.26 -16.15 -7.88
CA GLU A 223 12.83 -16.50 -9.18
C GLU A 223 13.09 -15.28 -10.08
N HIS A 224 12.90 -14.06 -9.56
CA HIS A 224 13.01 -12.80 -10.31
C HIS A 224 12.06 -12.69 -11.52
N ARG A 225 10.99 -13.48 -11.56
CA ARG A 225 9.98 -13.45 -12.63
C ARG A 225 8.97 -12.33 -12.46
N LEU A 226 8.79 -11.84 -11.24
CA LEU A 226 7.93 -10.69 -10.90
C LEU A 226 8.74 -9.64 -10.11
N PRO A 227 9.68 -8.90 -10.74
CA PRO A 227 10.44 -7.87 -10.04
C PRO A 227 9.57 -6.61 -9.86
N LEU A 228 8.55 -6.71 -9.00
CA LEU A 228 7.46 -5.74 -8.86
C LEU A 228 7.95 -4.30 -8.57
N ASP A 229 8.97 -4.15 -7.73
CA ASP A 229 9.54 -2.82 -7.41
C ASP A 229 10.23 -2.19 -8.63
N ALA A 230 10.90 -3.01 -9.46
CA ALA A 230 11.55 -2.55 -10.68
C ALA A 230 10.55 -2.22 -11.81
N TRP A 231 9.29 -2.64 -11.69
CA TRP A 231 8.24 -2.28 -12.65
C TRP A 231 7.66 -0.90 -12.41
N VAL A 232 7.83 -0.34 -11.22
CA VAL A 232 7.40 1.02 -10.89
C VAL A 232 8.06 1.99 -11.88
N ASP A 233 7.24 2.79 -12.56
CA ASP A 233 7.63 3.77 -13.59
C ASP A 233 8.32 3.21 -14.86
N ALA A 234 8.56 1.90 -14.94
CA ALA A 234 9.31 1.28 -16.04
C ALA A 234 8.46 0.35 -16.93
N LEU A 235 7.53 -0.42 -16.34
CA LEU A 235 6.76 -1.41 -17.10
C LEU A 235 5.37 -0.85 -17.47
N PRO A 236 4.92 -0.98 -18.74
CA PRO A 236 3.57 -0.58 -19.13
C PRO A 236 2.50 -1.30 -18.29
N VAL A 237 1.48 -0.54 -17.88
CA VAL A 237 0.41 -1.03 -17.00
C VAL A 237 -0.33 -2.24 -17.58
N ASP A 238 -0.53 -2.29 -18.89
CA ASP A 238 -1.18 -3.44 -19.54
C ASP A 238 -0.34 -4.71 -19.42
N THR A 239 0.99 -4.60 -19.53
CA THR A 239 1.91 -5.73 -19.30
C THR A 239 1.91 -6.17 -17.84
N ILE A 240 1.90 -5.23 -16.88
CA ILE A 240 1.74 -5.56 -15.45
C ILE A 240 0.44 -6.32 -15.24
N ARG A 241 -0.67 -5.83 -15.82
CA ARG A 241 -1.99 -6.45 -15.69
C ARG A 241 -2.00 -7.88 -16.23
N GLU A 242 -1.47 -8.11 -17.42
CA GLU A 242 -1.39 -9.43 -18.05
C GLU A 242 -0.57 -10.40 -17.20
N GLN A 243 0.60 -9.98 -16.72
CA GLN A 243 1.45 -10.84 -15.89
C GLN A 243 0.80 -11.20 -14.55
N LEU A 244 0.13 -10.24 -13.90
CA LEU A 244 -0.58 -10.51 -12.64
C LEU A 244 -1.80 -11.42 -12.84
N LEU A 245 -2.57 -11.24 -13.92
CA LEU A 245 -3.73 -12.08 -14.25
C LEU A 245 -3.35 -13.54 -14.57
N ALA A 246 -2.13 -13.79 -15.02
CA ALA A 246 -1.63 -15.15 -15.28
C ALA A 246 -1.41 -15.97 -14.00
N ILE A 247 -1.41 -15.33 -12.82
CA ILE A 247 -1.14 -15.99 -11.54
C ILE A 247 -2.45 -16.58 -10.98
N ARG A 248 -2.43 -17.89 -10.70
CA ARG A 248 -3.58 -18.60 -10.13
C ARG A 248 -4.05 -17.95 -8.81
N GLY A 249 -5.32 -17.55 -8.78
CA GLY A 249 -5.98 -16.91 -7.63
C GLY A 249 -5.87 -15.38 -7.60
N ILE A 250 -5.24 -14.77 -8.61
CA ILE A 250 -5.29 -13.33 -8.86
C ILE A 250 -6.29 -13.08 -9.98
N GLY A 251 -7.37 -12.36 -9.66
CA GLY A 251 -8.42 -11.98 -10.60
C GLY A 251 -8.44 -10.47 -10.88
N PRO A 252 -9.32 -10.00 -11.78
CA PRO A 252 -9.34 -8.60 -12.23
C PRO A 252 -9.39 -7.57 -11.11
N TRP A 253 -10.24 -7.77 -10.09
CA TRP A 253 -10.32 -6.84 -8.95
C TRP A 253 -8.98 -6.74 -8.19
N THR A 254 -8.31 -7.87 -7.94
CA THR A 254 -7.02 -7.92 -7.25
C THR A 254 -5.96 -7.14 -8.03
N VAL A 255 -5.98 -7.26 -9.36
CA VAL A 255 -5.05 -6.56 -10.24
C VAL A 255 -5.33 -5.06 -10.25
N GLU A 256 -6.56 -4.62 -10.50
CA GLU A 256 -6.88 -3.19 -10.51
C GLU A 256 -6.63 -2.53 -9.14
N TYR A 257 -6.89 -3.24 -8.03
CA TYR A 257 -6.54 -2.75 -6.70
C TYR A 257 -5.02 -2.60 -6.53
N THR A 258 -4.25 -3.59 -6.99
CA THR A 258 -2.77 -3.56 -6.92
C THR A 258 -2.20 -2.46 -7.80
N LEU A 259 -2.74 -2.26 -9.01
CA LEU A 259 -2.36 -1.15 -9.89
C LEU A 259 -2.61 0.20 -9.22
N LEU A 260 -3.75 0.37 -8.53
CA LEU A 260 -4.04 1.59 -7.79
C LEU A 260 -3.09 1.79 -6.59
N ARG A 261 -3.04 0.85 -5.65
CA ARG A 261 -2.34 1.02 -4.35
C ARG A 261 -0.84 0.73 -4.40
N GLY A 262 -0.41 -0.09 -5.35
CA GLY A 262 0.99 -0.48 -5.55
C GLY A 262 1.67 0.37 -6.61
N PHE A 263 0.99 0.69 -7.71
CA PHE A 263 1.60 1.40 -8.84
C PHE A 263 1.08 2.83 -9.04
N GLY A 264 0.08 3.28 -8.27
CA GLY A 264 -0.48 4.63 -8.41
C GLY A 264 -1.29 4.83 -9.68
N TRP A 265 -1.73 3.75 -10.34
CA TRP A 265 -2.49 3.84 -11.57
C TRP A 265 -3.95 4.23 -11.30
N LEU A 266 -4.35 5.40 -11.81
CA LEU A 266 -5.64 6.02 -11.50
C LEU A 266 -6.78 5.59 -12.44
N ASP A 267 -6.53 4.76 -13.45
CA ASP A 267 -7.54 4.38 -14.44
C ASP A 267 -8.07 2.95 -14.31
N GLY A 268 -7.74 2.25 -13.22
CA GLY A 268 -8.22 0.90 -12.98
C GLY A 268 -9.72 0.83 -12.71
N SER A 269 -10.46 -0.02 -13.45
CA SER A 269 -11.90 -0.15 -13.26
C SER A 269 -12.22 -1.05 -12.05
N LEU A 270 -12.40 -0.46 -10.87
CA LEU A 270 -12.78 -1.14 -9.63
C LEU A 270 -14.27 -1.56 -9.56
N HIS A 271 -14.88 -1.88 -10.70
CA HIS A 271 -16.30 -2.20 -10.83
C HIS A 271 -16.76 -3.44 -10.04
N GLY A 272 -15.83 -4.38 -9.78
CA GLY A 272 -16.08 -5.56 -8.94
C GLY A 272 -16.11 -5.27 -7.43
N ASP A 273 -15.66 -4.08 -7.00
CA ASP A 273 -15.54 -3.72 -5.59
C ASP A 273 -16.92 -3.49 -4.94
N ALA A 274 -17.19 -4.19 -3.83
CA ALA A 274 -18.50 -4.14 -3.20
C ALA A 274 -18.81 -2.77 -2.56
N ALA A 275 -17.79 -2.04 -2.09
CA ALA A 275 -17.99 -0.71 -1.52
C ALA A 275 -18.22 0.33 -2.64
N VAL A 276 -17.46 0.25 -3.75
CA VAL A 276 -17.69 1.10 -4.93
C VAL A 276 -19.12 0.92 -5.45
N ARG A 277 -19.57 -0.33 -5.64
CA ARG A 277 -20.94 -0.60 -6.12
C ARG A 277 -22.01 -0.08 -5.18
N ARG A 278 -21.83 -0.25 -3.87
CA ARG A 278 -22.77 0.26 -2.86
C ARG A 278 -22.82 1.79 -2.86
N SER A 279 -21.67 2.45 -3.00
CA SER A 279 -21.61 3.92 -3.05
C SER A 279 -22.26 4.44 -4.32
N LEU A 280 -22.00 3.79 -5.44
CA LEU A 280 -22.60 4.17 -6.71
C LEU A 280 -24.12 3.97 -6.67
N GLN A 281 -24.59 2.88 -6.07
CA GLN A 281 -26.02 2.65 -5.87
C GLN A 281 -26.67 3.80 -5.07
N ALA A 282 -26.02 4.24 -3.98
CA ALA A 282 -26.49 5.36 -3.19
C ALA A 282 -26.47 6.69 -3.97
N LEU A 283 -25.40 6.95 -4.72
CA LEU A 283 -25.26 8.14 -5.57
C LEU A 283 -26.35 8.22 -6.64
N LEU A 284 -26.70 7.09 -7.26
CA LEU A 284 -27.71 7.00 -8.31
C LEU A 284 -29.14 6.89 -7.78
N GLY A 285 -29.34 6.75 -6.47
CA GLY A 285 -30.66 6.55 -5.87
C GLY A 285 -31.33 5.24 -6.29
N CYS A 286 -30.56 4.22 -6.68
CA CYS A 286 -31.10 2.95 -7.15
C CYS A 286 -31.59 2.08 -5.98
N THR A 287 -32.82 1.57 -6.08
CA THR A 287 -33.39 0.62 -5.10
C THR A 287 -32.79 -0.78 -5.27
N GLU A 288 -32.51 -1.17 -6.52
CA GLU A 288 -31.89 -2.46 -6.84
C GLU A 288 -30.37 -2.42 -6.70
N LYS A 289 -29.79 -3.59 -6.39
CA LYS A 289 -28.34 -3.74 -6.28
C LYS A 289 -27.69 -3.62 -7.65
N LEU A 290 -26.72 -2.70 -7.79
CA LEU A 290 -25.94 -2.58 -9.01
C LEU A 290 -25.05 -3.81 -9.25
N THR A 291 -25.10 -4.30 -10.49
CA THR A 291 -24.22 -5.36 -10.97
C THR A 291 -22.81 -4.83 -11.27
N SER A 292 -21.85 -5.76 -11.35
CA SER A 292 -20.47 -5.46 -11.77
C SER A 292 -20.44 -4.80 -13.15
N GLU A 293 -21.26 -5.29 -14.09
CA GLU A 293 -21.32 -4.80 -15.47
C GLU A 293 -21.93 -3.40 -15.55
N GLN A 294 -23.03 -3.12 -14.85
CA GLN A 294 -23.60 -1.76 -14.78
C GLN A 294 -22.59 -0.76 -14.19
N THR A 295 -21.87 -1.16 -13.15
CA THR A 295 -20.84 -0.32 -12.52
C THR A 295 -19.68 -0.07 -13.48
N LYS A 296 -19.27 -1.08 -14.25
CA LYS A 296 -18.23 -0.96 -15.28
C LYS A 296 -18.64 0.03 -16.36
N GLN A 297 -19.87 -0.06 -16.85
CA GLN A 297 -20.43 0.85 -17.85
C GLN A 297 -20.51 2.29 -17.33
N TRP A 298 -20.94 2.48 -16.08
CA TRP A 298 -20.98 3.81 -15.46
C TRP A 298 -19.58 4.41 -15.26
N LEU A 299 -18.58 3.59 -14.91
CA LEU A 299 -17.20 4.06 -14.75
C LEU A 299 -16.51 4.37 -16.09
N ALA A 300 -16.86 3.69 -17.18
CA ALA A 300 -16.20 3.80 -18.48
C ALA A 300 -15.93 5.24 -18.98
N PRO A 301 -16.87 6.20 -18.94
CA PRO A 301 -16.64 7.56 -19.43
C PRO A 301 -15.62 8.37 -18.63
N PHE A 302 -15.22 7.90 -17.44
CA PHE A 302 -14.28 8.63 -16.57
C PHE A 302 -12.81 8.27 -16.77
N SER A 303 -12.47 7.52 -17.82
CA SER A 303 -11.06 7.34 -18.21
C SER A 303 -10.43 8.70 -18.55
N PRO A 304 -9.17 9.00 -18.12
CA PRO A 304 -8.19 8.12 -17.47
C PRO A 304 -8.20 8.08 -15.92
N TRP A 305 -9.33 8.32 -15.25
CA TRP A 305 -9.41 8.45 -13.79
C TRP A 305 -10.43 7.51 -13.11
N ARG A 306 -10.73 6.36 -13.72
CA ARG A 306 -11.75 5.43 -13.20
C ARG A 306 -11.51 4.98 -11.76
N ALA A 307 -10.26 4.74 -11.38
CA ALA A 307 -9.90 4.35 -10.01
C ALA A 307 -9.97 5.52 -9.03
N LEU A 308 -9.66 6.75 -9.48
CA LEU A 308 -9.83 7.96 -8.66
C LEU A 308 -11.31 8.26 -8.42
N VAL A 309 -12.18 8.06 -9.42
CA VAL A 309 -13.64 8.11 -9.23
C VAL A 309 -14.10 7.07 -8.21
N ALA A 310 -13.58 5.85 -8.29
CA ALA A 310 -13.85 4.81 -7.29
C ALA A 310 -13.36 5.20 -5.89
N ALA A 311 -12.26 5.93 -5.76
CA ALA A 311 -11.79 6.45 -4.47
C ALA A 311 -12.73 7.53 -3.90
N HIS A 312 -13.26 8.43 -4.73
CA HIS A 312 -14.31 9.37 -4.29
C HIS A 312 -15.58 8.66 -3.83
N LEU A 313 -15.95 7.55 -4.48
CA LEU A 313 -17.05 6.69 -4.05
C LEU A 313 -16.76 6.03 -2.68
N TRP A 314 -15.54 5.55 -2.43
CA TRP A 314 -15.16 5.06 -1.11
C TRP A 314 -15.28 6.13 -0.02
N ALA A 315 -14.80 7.34 -0.29
CA ALA A 315 -14.84 8.47 0.63
C ALA A 315 -16.29 8.88 0.96
N ALA A 316 -17.18 8.93 -0.04
CA ALA A 316 -18.58 9.31 0.13
C ALA A 316 -19.40 8.36 1.03
N LEU A 317 -19.08 7.07 1.05
CA LEU A 317 -19.69 6.11 1.99
C LEU A 317 -19.18 6.25 3.42
N GLY A 318 -18.21 7.14 3.69
CA GLY A 318 -17.54 7.23 4.98
C GLY A 318 -16.67 6.01 5.29
N VAL A 319 -16.20 5.29 4.25
CA VAL A 319 -15.27 4.17 4.46
C VAL A 319 -13.90 4.74 4.82
N LYS A 320 -13.71 5.04 6.11
CA LYS A 320 -12.44 5.58 6.64
C LYS A 320 -11.29 4.65 6.29
N GLY A 321 -10.30 5.18 5.58
CA GLY A 321 -9.10 4.45 5.18
C GLY A 321 -9.31 3.37 4.11
N ALA A 322 -10.44 3.33 3.39
CA ALA A 322 -10.56 2.48 2.19
C ALA A 322 -9.44 2.76 1.19
#